data_AF-A0A955CC89-F1
#
_entry.id   AF-A0A955CC89-F1
#
_cell.length_a   1.000
_cell.length_b   1.000
_cell.length_c   1.000
_cell.angle_alpha   90.00
_cell.angle_beta   90.00
_cell.angle_gamma   90.00
#
_symmetry.space_group_name_H-M   'P 1'
#
loop_
_entity.id
_entity.type
_entity.pdbx_description
1 polymer ?
#
loop_
_entity_poly.entity_id
_entity_poly.type
_entity_poly.pdbx_seq_one_letter_code
_entity_poly.pdbx_strand_id
1 'polypeptide(L)'
;MKRKPQVESLESRIALSAAGLVPSGAQPEGALSGKIGYAHGGHGYFIDPGWTYQRPFQYEMIEDLGNVDQMTLFVDEAWRAGATVVPLRPVGHQLAEVVLDNDDAEVTYSGTWTDSSSSISFGDAGDVPYRYATTSASETATAVYRPNLPSDGYYPVYAWTRAGSDRTEQLYRVNHAGGSTEVTVNHRQVGNGLVYLGTYYFDAGSEGSVVISNRSSEPGRVVIADMIRFGNGMGSINPGPGISLQSREDETGLYWVQWHVDHSQGISDSEYRAAGSSDRSSAVSFSPRYAEYMNREADGALSDRVFVSFHSNGVGGRGVLALYNGNGTPSSATPNQYLLAKTLGQEVNDDLVSQSSVFEHAWHDQGQSTTLDRTDIEFGEINNSYVHNEFDATIVEVAYHDDRFDAELMRDP
;
A
#
# COMPACT_ATOMS: atom_id res chain seq x y z
N MET A 1 35.27 17.44 -12.68
CA MET A 1 34.04 16.69 -13.02
C MET A 1 33.41 16.23 -11.71
N LYS A 2 32.31 16.86 -11.26
CA LYS A 2 31.51 16.29 -10.19
C LYS A 2 30.82 15.05 -10.77
N ARG A 3 31.14 13.85 -10.26
CA ARG A 3 30.41 12.64 -10.63
C ARG A 3 28.93 12.89 -10.29
N LYS A 4 28.04 12.71 -11.26
CA LYS A 4 26.61 12.58 -10.94
C LYS A 4 26.48 11.35 -10.04
N PRO A 5 25.73 11.40 -8.93
CA PRO A 5 25.36 10.19 -8.21
C PRO A 5 24.73 9.24 -9.22
N GLN A 6 25.23 8.00 -9.30
CA GLN A 6 24.48 6.93 -9.93
C GLN A 6 23.59 6.37 -8.84
N VAL A 7 22.28 6.34 -9.11
CA VAL A 7 21.36 5.49 -8.34
C VAL A 7 21.82 4.07 -8.65
N GLU A 8 22.49 3.43 -7.69
CA GLU A 8 22.71 1.99 -7.79
C GLU A 8 21.35 1.33 -7.56
N SER A 9 20.98 0.40 -8.45
CA SER A 9 19.93 -0.55 -8.12
C SER A 9 20.36 -1.24 -6.83
N LEU A 10 19.65 -0.99 -5.74
CA LEU A 10 19.79 -1.80 -4.52
C LEU A 10 19.77 -3.28 -4.95
N GLU A 11 20.54 -4.11 -4.25
CA GLU A 11 20.34 -5.57 -4.32
C GLU A 11 18.84 -5.86 -4.20
N SER A 12 18.35 -6.96 -4.81
CA SER A 12 16.91 -7.18 -4.96
C SER A 12 16.17 -6.83 -3.66
N ARG A 13 15.18 -5.93 -3.73
CA ARG A 13 14.32 -5.50 -2.61
C ARG A 13 13.39 -6.62 -2.15
N ILE A 14 13.92 -7.82 -2.08
CA ILE A 14 13.35 -9.00 -1.46
C ILE A 14 13.80 -8.85 -0.01
N ALA A 15 12.87 -8.79 0.93
CA ALA A 15 13.19 -8.99 2.34
C ALA A 15 14.16 -10.17 2.42
N LEU A 16 15.41 -9.91 2.83
CA LEU A 16 16.50 -10.90 2.91
C LEU A 16 15.89 -12.17 3.49
N SER A 17 15.75 -13.19 2.65
CA SER A 17 14.86 -14.33 2.84
C SER A 17 14.63 -14.65 4.32
N ALA A 18 13.54 -14.13 4.89
CA ALA A 18 13.07 -14.63 6.16
C ALA A 18 12.82 -16.12 5.92
N ALA A 19 13.45 -16.98 6.72
CA ALA A 19 13.16 -18.40 6.72
C ALA A 19 11.67 -18.57 7.02
N GLY A 20 10.87 -18.71 5.97
CA GLY A 20 9.42 -18.56 6.08
C GLY A 20 8.79 -18.31 4.73
N LEU A 21 8.97 -19.26 3.79
CA LEU A 21 7.96 -19.52 2.76
C LEU A 21 6.59 -19.43 3.45
N VAL A 22 5.71 -18.55 2.98
CA VAL A 22 4.30 -18.61 3.41
C VAL A 22 3.88 -20.07 3.17
N PRO A 23 3.42 -20.81 4.20
CA PRO A 23 2.97 -22.16 3.99
C PRO A 23 1.96 -22.16 2.84
N SER A 24 2.23 -22.93 1.78
CA SER A 24 1.29 -23.08 0.68
C SER A 24 -0.06 -23.54 1.25
N GLY A 25 -1.12 -22.78 1.03
CA GLY A 25 -2.45 -23.10 1.55
C GLY A 25 -3.35 -21.87 1.69
N ALA A 26 -3.00 -20.94 2.59
CA ALA A 26 -3.81 -19.75 2.89
C ALA A 26 -2.96 -18.60 3.45
N GLN A 27 -3.49 -17.37 3.37
CA GLN A 27 -2.99 -16.23 4.13
C GLN A 27 -2.89 -16.63 5.61
N PRO A 28 -1.77 -16.34 6.29
CA PRO A 28 -1.65 -16.66 7.71
C PRO A 28 -2.68 -15.87 8.54
N GLU A 29 -3.28 -16.53 9.52
CA GLU A 29 -4.07 -15.86 10.56
C GLU A 29 -3.15 -15.41 11.70
N GLY A 30 -3.38 -14.20 12.23
CA GLY A 30 -2.55 -13.64 13.30
C GLY A 30 -3.24 -12.54 14.08
N ALA A 31 -2.43 -11.72 14.78
CA ALA A 31 -2.92 -10.67 15.65
C ALA A 31 -3.70 -9.55 14.91
N LEU A 32 -3.54 -9.45 13.59
CA LEU A 32 -4.22 -8.48 12.73
C LEU A 32 -5.32 -9.12 11.87
N SER A 33 -5.70 -10.38 12.12
CA SER A 33 -6.84 -11.01 11.42
C SER A 33 -8.11 -10.17 11.54
N GLY A 34 -8.74 -9.90 10.40
CA GLY A 34 -9.95 -9.06 10.31
C GLY A 34 -9.69 -7.56 10.48
N LYS A 35 -8.44 -7.12 10.45
CA LYS A 35 -8.03 -5.71 10.49
C LYS A 35 -7.61 -5.23 9.11
N ILE A 36 -7.78 -3.93 8.86
CA ILE A 36 -7.35 -3.24 7.66
C ILE A 36 -6.20 -2.30 8.01
N GLY A 37 -5.05 -2.51 7.39
CA GLY A 37 -3.90 -1.61 7.48
C GLY A 37 -3.72 -0.81 6.21
N TYR A 38 -3.84 0.52 6.28
CA TYR A 38 -3.42 1.42 5.21
C TYR A 38 -1.95 1.78 5.42
N ALA A 39 -1.13 1.64 4.38
CA ALA A 39 0.31 1.87 4.45
C ALA A 39 0.76 2.88 3.40
N HIS A 40 1.65 3.80 3.78
CA HIS A 40 2.29 4.74 2.85
C HIS A 40 3.78 4.90 3.15
N GLY A 41 4.57 5.25 2.14
CA GLY A 41 6.02 5.34 2.20
C GLY A 41 6.56 6.74 1.91
N GLY A 42 5.89 7.80 2.38
CA GLY A 42 6.34 9.18 2.19
C GLY A 42 6.42 9.67 0.73
N HIS A 43 7.23 10.70 0.47
CA HIS A 43 6.99 11.60 -0.68
C HIS A 43 7.25 11.00 -2.06
N GLY A 44 8.34 10.23 -2.25
CA GLY A 44 8.75 9.69 -3.55
C GLY A 44 9.27 10.73 -4.55
N TYR A 45 9.50 10.31 -5.80
CA TYR A 45 9.88 11.18 -6.91
C TYR A 45 8.64 11.81 -7.57
N PHE A 46 8.60 13.14 -7.67
CA PHE A 46 7.43 13.89 -8.18
C PHE A 46 7.86 15.12 -8.98
N ILE A 47 6.89 15.82 -9.57
CA ILE A 47 7.13 17.05 -10.33
C ILE A 47 6.96 18.34 -9.49
N ASP A 48 8.00 19.19 -9.45
CA ASP A 48 7.94 20.56 -8.91
C ASP A 48 9.14 21.43 -9.35
N PRO A 49 9.08 22.23 -10.44
CA PRO A 49 8.24 22.14 -11.65
C PRO A 49 8.78 21.13 -12.69
N GLY A 50 9.89 20.46 -12.35
CA GLY A 50 10.43 19.30 -13.05
C GLY A 50 10.56 18.15 -12.07
N TRP A 51 10.92 16.97 -12.58
CA TRP A 51 11.10 15.79 -11.76
C TRP A 51 12.18 15.99 -10.68
N THR A 52 11.83 15.77 -9.41
CA THR A 52 12.67 16.05 -8.25
C THR A 52 12.28 15.19 -7.04
N TYR A 53 13.15 15.23 -6.04
CA TYR A 53 12.92 14.77 -4.68
C TYR A 53 12.60 15.97 -3.76
N GLN A 54 11.89 15.74 -2.66
CA GLN A 54 11.64 16.75 -1.63
C GLN A 54 12.85 16.92 -0.70
N ARG A 55 13.59 15.84 -0.45
CA ARG A 55 14.79 15.82 0.38
C ARG A 55 16.07 15.75 -0.46
N PRO A 56 17.17 16.39 -0.01
CA PRO A 56 18.43 16.37 -0.74
C PRO A 56 19.12 15.00 -0.60
N PHE A 57 20.01 14.70 -1.56
CA PHE A 57 20.96 13.61 -1.40
C PHE A 57 21.97 13.94 -0.29
N GLN A 58 22.00 13.12 0.75
CA GLN A 58 22.86 13.28 1.93
C GLN A 58 23.21 11.90 2.49
N TYR A 59 24.46 11.74 2.97
CA TYR A 59 24.99 10.47 3.50
C TYR A 59 24.66 9.23 2.65
N GLU A 60 24.76 9.38 1.33
CA GLU A 60 24.53 8.29 0.37
C GLU A 60 23.08 7.78 0.31
N MET A 61 22.11 8.55 0.81
CA MET A 61 20.68 8.25 0.69
C MET A 61 19.86 9.46 0.24
N ILE A 62 18.65 9.18 -0.23
CA ILE A 62 17.56 10.15 -0.42
C ILE A 62 16.36 9.58 0.34
N GLU A 63 15.89 10.31 1.35
CA GLU A 63 14.77 9.88 2.21
C GLU A 63 13.53 9.46 1.41
N ASP A 64 13.17 10.24 0.40
CA ASP A 64 11.99 10.01 -0.44
C ASP A 64 11.96 8.63 -1.13
N LEU A 65 13.13 7.98 -1.27
CA LEU A 65 13.29 6.63 -1.82
C LEU A 65 13.34 5.56 -0.73
N GLY A 66 14.06 5.77 0.38
CA GLY A 66 14.25 4.74 1.41
C GLY A 66 13.00 4.38 2.23
N ASN A 67 12.05 5.30 2.32
CA ASN A 67 10.80 5.06 3.06
C ASN A 67 9.94 3.93 2.46
N VAL A 68 10.04 3.69 1.14
CA VAL A 68 9.26 2.64 0.47
C VAL A 68 9.71 1.25 0.89
N ASP A 69 10.97 1.10 1.28
CA ASP A 69 11.54 -0.17 1.74
C ASP A 69 10.98 -0.51 3.12
N GLN A 70 10.93 0.46 4.04
CA GLN A 70 10.30 0.33 5.35
C GLN A 70 8.80 -0.01 5.23
N MET A 71 8.08 0.71 4.36
CA MET A 71 6.68 0.42 4.07
C MET A 71 6.50 -1.00 3.50
N THR A 72 7.36 -1.43 2.58
CA THR A 72 7.29 -2.76 1.97
C THR A 72 7.43 -3.87 3.01
N LEU A 73 8.39 -3.75 3.93
CA LEU A 73 8.58 -4.71 5.02
C LEU A 73 7.38 -4.72 5.96
N PHE A 74 6.86 -3.55 6.35
CA PHE A 74 5.66 -3.47 7.18
C PHE A 74 4.44 -4.10 6.50
N VAL A 75 4.24 -3.88 5.20
CA VAL A 75 3.14 -4.48 4.44
C VAL A 75 3.22 -6.01 4.46
N ASP A 76 4.41 -6.59 4.27
CA ASP A 76 4.59 -8.04 4.32
C ASP A 76 4.30 -8.59 5.73
N GLU A 77 4.85 -7.97 6.77
CA GLU A 77 4.61 -8.40 8.16
C GLU A 77 3.15 -8.23 8.59
N ALA A 78 2.49 -7.13 8.22
CA ALA A 78 1.09 -6.92 8.52
C ALA A 78 0.21 -7.96 7.79
N TRP A 79 0.51 -8.26 6.53
CA TRP A 79 -0.19 -9.29 5.76
C TRP A 79 0.01 -10.69 6.37
N ARG A 80 1.22 -11.02 6.81
CA ARG A 80 1.55 -12.27 7.54
C ARG A 80 0.94 -12.32 8.93
N ALA A 81 0.61 -11.19 9.53
CA ALA A 81 -0.15 -11.12 10.77
C ALA A 81 -1.68 -11.22 10.55
N GLY A 82 -2.14 -11.44 9.31
CA GLY A 82 -3.54 -11.65 8.94
C GLY A 82 -4.31 -10.39 8.54
N ALA A 83 -3.64 -9.24 8.40
CA ALA A 83 -4.31 -8.01 7.97
C ALA A 83 -4.72 -8.08 6.49
N THR A 84 -5.84 -7.43 6.15
CA THR A 84 -6.02 -6.88 4.82
C THR A 84 -5.16 -5.61 4.72
N VAL A 85 -4.28 -5.51 3.72
CA VAL A 85 -3.37 -4.37 3.59
C VAL A 85 -3.68 -3.58 2.33
N VAL A 86 -3.76 -2.26 2.46
CA VAL A 86 -3.95 -1.28 1.38
C VAL A 86 -2.69 -0.42 1.28
N PRO A 87 -1.76 -0.75 0.37
CA PRO A 87 -0.57 0.05 0.17
C PRO A 87 -0.87 1.19 -0.82
N LEU A 88 -0.59 2.42 -0.39
CA LEU A 88 -0.77 3.65 -1.17
C LEU A 88 0.49 4.04 -1.97
N ARG A 89 1.50 3.16 -1.95
CA ARG A 89 2.62 3.09 -2.90
C ARG A 89 2.82 1.62 -3.31
N PRO A 90 3.45 1.33 -4.45
CA PRO A 90 3.75 -0.05 -4.83
C PRO A 90 4.64 -0.77 -3.80
N VAL A 91 4.45 -2.08 -3.64
CA VAL A 91 5.14 -2.92 -2.65
C VAL A 91 6.28 -3.65 -3.33
N GLY A 92 7.49 -3.58 -2.77
CA GLY A 92 8.67 -4.21 -3.35
C GLY A 92 9.08 -3.60 -4.70
N HIS A 93 9.92 -4.34 -5.44
CA HIS A 93 10.49 -3.89 -6.71
C HIS A 93 10.25 -4.92 -7.82
N GLN A 94 9.31 -4.62 -8.71
CA GLN A 94 8.95 -5.47 -9.85
C GLN A 94 8.58 -4.60 -11.06
N LEU A 95 9.51 -4.49 -12.01
CA LEU A 95 9.37 -3.61 -13.18
C LEU A 95 8.43 -4.15 -14.26
N ALA A 96 8.13 -5.45 -14.23
CA ALA A 96 7.08 -6.01 -15.07
C ALA A 96 5.70 -5.66 -14.48
N GLU A 97 4.74 -5.38 -15.35
CA GLU A 97 3.33 -5.29 -14.99
C GLU A 97 2.46 -6.04 -15.99
N VAL A 98 1.47 -6.77 -15.46
CA VAL A 98 0.36 -7.31 -16.23
C VAL A 98 -0.91 -7.00 -15.45
N VAL A 99 -1.84 -6.28 -16.09
CA VAL A 99 -3.13 -5.88 -15.52
C VAL A 99 -4.19 -6.56 -16.37
N LEU A 100 -5.13 -7.24 -15.72
CA LEU A 100 -6.21 -7.95 -16.37
C LEU A 100 -7.54 -7.47 -15.80
N ASP A 101 -8.40 -6.93 -16.65
CA ASP A 101 -9.78 -6.56 -16.33
C ASP A 101 -10.76 -7.71 -16.65
N ASN A 102 -11.97 -7.65 -16.13
CA ASN A 102 -12.95 -8.73 -16.18
C ASN A 102 -13.43 -9.14 -17.60
N ASP A 103 -13.28 -8.28 -18.60
CA ASP A 103 -13.64 -8.59 -19.99
C ASP A 103 -12.43 -8.81 -20.91
N ASP A 104 -11.21 -8.84 -20.36
CA ASP A 104 -10.01 -9.27 -21.06
C ASP A 104 -10.08 -10.75 -21.48
N ALA A 105 -9.41 -11.08 -22.59
CA ALA A 105 -9.42 -12.42 -23.17
C ALA A 105 -8.76 -13.48 -22.28
N GLU A 106 -7.84 -13.04 -21.42
CA GLU A 106 -7.10 -13.82 -20.43
C GLU A 106 -7.97 -14.20 -19.21
N VAL A 107 -9.17 -13.62 -19.10
CA VAL A 107 -10.10 -13.89 -18.00
C VAL A 107 -11.18 -14.90 -18.42
N THR A 108 -11.25 -16.01 -17.70
CA THR A 108 -12.19 -17.09 -17.99
C THR A 108 -13.16 -17.33 -16.83
N TYR A 109 -14.42 -17.58 -17.16
CA TYR A 109 -15.50 -17.74 -16.18
C TYR A 109 -16.07 -19.16 -16.18
N SER A 110 -16.38 -19.67 -14.99
CA SER A 110 -17.17 -20.88 -14.78
C SER A 110 -18.36 -20.56 -13.87
N GLY A 111 -19.46 -21.27 -14.07
CA GLY A 111 -20.72 -21.02 -13.34
C GLY A 111 -21.47 -19.79 -13.86
N THR A 112 -22.41 -19.28 -13.07
CA THR A 112 -23.26 -18.15 -13.43
C THR A 112 -22.64 -16.83 -12.96
N TRP A 113 -22.33 -15.96 -13.90
CA TRP A 113 -21.89 -14.59 -13.68
C TRP A 113 -22.83 -13.62 -14.39
N THR A 114 -23.05 -12.46 -13.79
CA THR A 114 -23.89 -11.40 -14.37
C THR A 114 -23.06 -10.15 -14.58
N ASP A 115 -23.20 -9.53 -15.75
CA ASP A 115 -22.60 -8.23 -16.04
C ASP A 115 -23.29 -7.14 -15.19
N SER A 116 -22.47 -6.33 -14.54
CA SER A 116 -22.91 -5.17 -13.78
C SER A 116 -23.25 -3.98 -14.69
N SER A 117 -24.04 -3.07 -14.17
CA SER A 117 -24.25 -1.73 -14.75
C SER A 117 -23.79 -0.63 -13.79
N SER A 118 -22.84 -0.93 -12.90
CA SER A 118 -22.27 0.01 -11.95
C SER A 118 -21.61 1.18 -12.70
N SER A 119 -21.70 2.37 -12.12
CA SER A 119 -20.97 3.55 -12.62
C SER A 119 -19.55 3.65 -12.05
N ILE A 120 -19.20 2.79 -11.09
CA ILE A 120 -17.87 2.70 -10.49
C ILE A 120 -17.34 1.29 -10.78
N SER A 121 -16.20 1.24 -11.46
CA SER A 121 -15.50 0.02 -11.88
C SER A 121 -14.08 0.34 -12.31
N PHE A 122 -13.21 -0.66 -12.42
CA PHE A 122 -12.04 -0.55 -13.28
C PHE A 122 -12.48 -0.63 -14.75
N GLY A 123 -11.58 -0.31 -15.67
CA GLY A 123 -11.81 -0.41 -17.10
C GLY A 123 -12.14 0.93 -17.75
N ASP A 124 -12.07 0.95 -19.08
CA ASP A 124 -12.33 2.12 -19.89
C ASP A 124 -13.84 2.35 -20.10
N ALA A 125 -14.19 3.56 -20.54
CA ALA A 125 -15.56 3.87 -20.88
C ALA A 125 -16.05 3.01 -22.06
N GLY A 126 -16.94 2.06 -21.78
CA GLY A 126 -17.50 1.14 -22.77
C GLY A 126 -17.26 -0.33 -22.44
N ASP A 127 -16.32 -0.61 -21.54
CA ASP A 127 -16.04 -1.94 -21.04
C ASP A 127 -17.19 -2.45 -20.15
N VAL A 128 -17.24 -3.76 -19.92
CA VAL A 128 -18.16 -4.34 -18.95
C VAL A 128 -17.69 -3.92 -17.56
N PRO A 129 -18.46 -3.15 -16.75
CA PRO A 129 -17.93 -2.56 -15.52
C PRO A 129 -17.36 -3.57 -14.53
N TYR A 130 -18.10 -4.64 -14.27
CA TYR A 130 -17.59 -5.81 -13.56
C TYR A 130 -18.58 -6.95 -13.72
N ARG A 131 -18.16 -8.16 -13.40
CA ARG A 131 -19.06 -9.31 -13.29
C ARG A 131 -19.26 -9.69 -11.84
N TYR A 132 -20.46 -10.14 -11.49
CA TYR A 132 -20.73 -10.64 -10.15
C TYR A 132 -21.40 -12.01 -10.14
N ALA A 133 -21.12 -12.77 -9.08
CA ALA A 133 -21.74 -14.07 -8.82
C ALA A 133 -22.29 -14.12 -7.39
N THR A 134 -23.47 -14.70 -7.23
CA THR A 134 -24.06 -14.91 -5.90
C THR A 134 -23.21 -15.88 -5.09
N THR A 135 -23.03 -15.58 -3.80
CA THR A 135 -22.31 -16.46 -2.87
C THR A 135 -22.97 -17.82 -2.71
N SER A 136 -22.16 -18.84 -2.45
CA SER A 136 -22.58 -20.21 -2.23
C SER A 136 -21.69 -20.88 -1.19
N ALA A 137 -22.27 -21.78 -0.38
CA ALA A 137 -21.51 -22.54 0.62
C ALA A 137 -20.45 -23.47 0.00
N SER A 138 -20.64 -23.86 -1.26
CA SER A 138 -19.64 -24.56 -2.08
C SER A 138 -19.25 -23.71 -3.29
N GLU A 139 -18.02 -23.87 -3.80
CA GLU A 139 -17.56 -23.20 -5.02
C GLU A 139 -18.37 -23.70 -6.23
N THR A 140 -19.24 -22.84 -6.76
CA THR A 140 -20.10 -23.12 -7.92
C THR A 140 -19.85 -22.17 -9.08
N ALA A 141 -19.14 -21.07 -8.85
CA ALA A 141 -18.73 -20.11 -9.85
C ALA A 141 -17.32 -19.59 -9.54
N THR A 142 -16.51 -19.44 -10.59
CA THR A 142 -15.15 -18.90 -10.51
C THR A 142 -14.87 -17.94 -11.67
N ALA A 143 -13.99 -16.97 -11.43
CA ALA A 143 -13.36 -16.14 -12.45
C ALA A 143 -11.84 -16.32 -12.34
N VAL A 144 -11.18 -16.69 -13.44
CA VAL A 144 -9.74 -17.01 -13.46
C VAL A 144 -9.01 -15.98 -14.32
N TYR A 145 -8.11 -15.22 -13.70
CA TYR A 145 -7.22 -14.24 -14.31
C TYR A 145 -5.88 -14.91 -14.57
N ARG A 146 -5.53 -15.19 -15.83
CA ARG A 146 -4.28 -15.87 -16.21
C ARG A 146 -3.34 -14.91 -16.96
N PRO A 147 -2.40 -14.23 -16.28
CA PRO A 147 -1.46 -13.35 -16.96
C PRO A 147 -0.50 -14.14 -17.85
N ASN A 148 0.04 -13.49 -18.87
CA ASN A 148 1.26 -13.95 -19.55
C ASN A 148 2.44 -13.14 -19.03
N LEU A 149 3.13 -13.65 -18.00
CA LEU A 149 4.20 -12.93 -17.33
C LEU A 149 5.49 -12.94 -18.17
N PRO A 150 6.17 -11.79 -18.35
CA PRO A 150 7.31 -11.69 -19.27
C PRO A 150 8.59 -12.33 -18.73
N SER A 151 8.70 -12.54 -17.42
CA SER A 151 9.87 -13.11 -16.77
C SER A 151 9.52 -13.74 -15.42
N ASP A 152 10.33 -14.71 -15.00
CA ASP A 152 10.26 -15.28 -13.66
C ASP A 152 10.58 -14.19 -12.61
N GLY A 153 10.02 -14.31 -11.40
CA GLY A 153 10.37 -13.43 -10.30
C GLY A 153 9.27 -13.29 -9.26
N TYR A 154 9.53 -12.47 -8.25
CA TYR A 154 8.54 -12.09 -7.24
C TYR A 154 7.64 -10.98 -7.80
N TYR A 155 6.34 -11.22 -7.83
CA TYR A 155 5.33 -10.24 -8.22
C TYR A 155 4.44 -9.94 -7.01
N PRO A 156 4.34 -8.68 -6.57
CA PRO A 156 3.21 -8.26 -5.74
C PRO A 156 1.93 -8.39 -6.57
N VAL A 157 0.88 -8.91 -5.94
CA VAL A 157 -0.43 -9.10 -6.57
C VAL A 157 -1.44 -8.21 -5.89
N TYR A 158 -2.24 -7.50 -6.68
CA TYR A 158 -3.29 -6.60 -6.20
C TYR A 158 -4.63 -6.94 -6.84
N ALA A 159 -5.70 -6.71 -6.09
CA ALA A 159 -7.06 -6.71 -6.61
C ALA A 159 -7.64 -5.30 -6.54
N TRP A 160 -8.43 -4.93 -7.55
CA TRP A 160 -9.33 -3.79 -7.51
C TRP A 160 -10.76 -4.31 -7.52
N THR A 161 -11.60 -3.82 -6.60
CA THR A 161 -13.01 -4.19 -6.53
C THR A 161 -13.78 -3.08 -5.84
N ARG A 162 -14.95 -2.74 -6.38
CA ARG A 162 -15.83 -1.77 -5.76
C ARG A 162 -16.39 -2.26 -4.41
N ALA A 163 -16.21 -1.48 -3.36
CA ALA A 163 -16.80 -1.78 -2.05
C ALA A 163 -18.33 -1.65 -2.06
N GLY A 164 -19.04 -2.43 -1.24
CA GLY A 164 -20.51 -2.41 -1.23
C GLY A 164 -21.16 -3.19 -0.09
N SER A 165 -22.38 -2.80 0.31
CA SER A 165 -23.09 -3.44 1.42
C SER A 165 -23.59 -4.86 1.12
N ASP A 166 -23.65 -5.23 -0.16
CA ASP A 166 -24.02 -6.54 -0.70
C ASP A 166 -22.80 -7.44 -0.97
N ARG A 167 -21.58 -6.96 -0.70
CA ARG A 167 -20.33 -7.74 -0.78
C ARG A 167 -20.20 -8.70 0.41
N THR A 168 -19.17 -9.54 0.35
CA THR A 168 -18.78 -10.51 1.38
C THR A 168 -17.27 -10.49 1.60
N GLU A 169 -16.79 -11.33 2.51
CA GLU A 169 -15.39 -11.75 2.55
C GLU A 169 -15.08 -12.59 1.30
N GLN A 170 -14.52 -11.94 0.28
CA GLN A 170 -14.25 -12.52 -1.02
C GLN A 170 -12.98 -13.34 -1.01
N LEU A 171 -13.05 -14.57 -1.51
CA LEU A 171 -11.92 -15.47 -1.63
C LEU A 171 -11.20 -15.29 -2.97
N TYR A 172 -9.92 -14.95 -2.87
CA TYR A 172 -8.94 -14.99 -3.95
C TYR A 172 -8.02 -16.20 -3.75
N ARG A 173 -7.75 -16.94 -4.81
CA ARG A 173 -6.77 -18.03 -4.80
C ARG A 173 -5.65 -17.69 -5.78
N VAL A 174 -4.46 -17.41 -5.26
CA VAL A 174 -3.28 -17.11 -6.05
C VAL A 174 -2.53 -18.41 -6.33
N ASN A 175 -2.50 -18.84 -7.59
CA ASN A 175 -1.69 -19.98 -8.04
C ASN A 175 -0.34 -19.44 -8.53
N HIS A 176 0.73 -19.87 -7.89
CA HIS A 176 2.11 -19.40 -8.11
C HIS A 176 3.07 -20.61 -8.15
N ALA A 177 4.37 -20.39 -8.42
CA ALA A 177 5.32 -21.49 -8.62
C ALA A 177 5.48 -22.41 -7.39
N GLY A 178 5.21 -21.87 -6.19
CA GLY A 178 5.25 -22.58 -4.92
C GLY A 178 3.95 -23.34 -4.56
N GLY A 179 2.91 -23.27 -5.38
CA GLY A 179 1.61 -23.89 -5.12
C GLY A 179 0.45 -22.90 -5.20
N SER A 180 -0.49 -22.97 -4.26
CA SER A 180 -1.67 -22.11 -4.21
C SER A 180 -1.82 -21.50 -2.82
N THR A 181 -2.17 -20.22 -2.76
CA THR A 181 -2.45 -19.49 -1.52
C THR A 181 -3.84 -18.86 -1.60
N GLU A 182 -4.72 -19.22 -0.66
CA GLU A 182 -6.05 -18.59 -0.50
C GLU A 182 -5.97 -17.34 0.38
N VAL A 183 -6.50 -16.22 -0.09
CA VAL A 183 -6.48 -14.91 0.58
C VAL A 183 -7.91 -14.37 0.57
N THR A 184 -8.35 -13.79 1.69
CA THR A 184 -9.68 -13.20 1.76
C THR A 184 -9.62 -11.68 1.92
N VAL A 185 -10.56 -10.99 1.26
CA VAL A 185 -10.72 -9.54 1.41
C VAL A 185 -12.20 -9.23 1.63
N ASN A 186 -12.52 -8.52 2.72
CA ASN A 186 -13.89 -8.10 2.99
C ASN A 186 -14.24 -6.80 2.25
N HIS A 187 -14.76 -6.94 1.03
CA HIS A 187 -15.18 -5.81 0.20
C HIS A 187 -16.44 -5.08 0.71
N ARG A 188 -16.97 -5.43 1.88
CA ARG A 188 -17.95 -4.58 2.60
C ARG A 188 -17.30 -3.39 3.27
N GLN A 189 -16.01 -3.52 3.61
CA GLN A 189 -15.24 -2.58 4.42
C GLN A 189 -14.18 -1.83 3.60
N VAL A 190 -13.66 -2.43 2.52
CA VAL A 190 -12.58 -1.83 1.73
C VAL A 190 -12.70 -2.11 0.23
N GLY A 191 -12.37 -1.14 -0.61
CA GLY A 191 -12.40 -1.31 -2.08
C GLY A 191 -12.20 0.01 -2.81
N ASN A 192 -12.62 0.08 -4.07
CA ASN A 192 -12.46 1.24 -4.97
C ASN A 192 -11.00 1.64 -5.26
N GLY A 193 -10.03 0.83 -4.84
CA GLY A 193 -8.60 1.01 -5.03
C GLY A 193 -7.87 -0.31 -4.89
N LEU A 194 -6.54 -0.28 -4.94
CA LEU A 194 -5.69 -1.47 -4.97
C LEU A 194 -5.53 -2.07 -3.57
N VAL A 195 -6.00 -3.31 -3.41
CA VAL A 195 -5.84 -4.10 -2.17
C VAL A 195 -4.80 -5.20 -2.42
N TYR A 196 -3.84 -5.34 -1.51
CA TYR A 196 -2.73 -6.29 -1.65
C TYR A 196 -3.16 -7.72 -1.32
N LEU A 197 -2.84 -8.66 -2.20
CA LEU A 197 -3.09 -10.09 -2.03
C LEU A 197 -1.85 -10.88 -1.61
N GLY A 198 -0.68 -10.24 -1.51
CA GLY A 198 0.60 -10.89 -1.23
C GLY A 198 1.60 -10.77 -2.37
N THR A 199 2.84 -11.17 -2.11
CA THR A 199 3.94 -11.22 -3.10
C THR A 199 4.35 -12.67 -3.27
N TYR A 200 4.35 -13.13 -4.52
CA TYR A 200 4.59 -14.54 -4.85
C TYR A 200 5.60 -14.68 -5.96
N TYR A 201 6.40 -15.76 -5.92
CA TYR A 201 7.27 -16.11 -7.04
C TYR A 201 6.44 -16.79 -8.14
N PHE A 202 6.53 -16.26 -9.36
CA PHE A 202 5.94 -16.82 -10.55
C PHE A 202 7.04 -17.17 -11.56
N ASP A 203 6.82 -18.24 -12.32
CA ASP A 203 7.58 -18.51 -13.54
C ASP A 203 7.02 -17.65 -14.68
N ALA A 204 7.84 -17.33 -15.69
CA ALA A 204 7.38 -16.67 -16.90
C ALA A 204 6.31 -17.50 -17.63
N GLY A 205 5.44 -16.81 -18.38
CA GLY A 205 4.34 -17.43 -19.12
C GLY A 205 3.03 -17.40 -18.34
N SER A 206 2.18 -18.41 -18.57
CA SER A 206 0.77 -18.41 -18.17
C SER A 206 0.40 -19.52 -17.18
N GLU A 207 1.38 -20.05 -16.44
CA GLU A 207 1.14 -21.07 -15.41
C GLU A 207 0.57 -20.46 -14.12
N GLY A 208 0.92 -19.21 -13.83
CA GLY A 208 0.37 -18.43 -12.72
C GLY A 208 -1.05 -17.94 -12.96
N SER A 209 -1.83 -17.74 -11.90
CA SER A 209 -3.18 -17.14 -12.02
C SER A 209 -3.73 -16.64 -10.69
N VAL A 210 -4.74 -15.78 -10.74
CA VAL A 210 -5.62 -15.49 -9.59
C VAL A 210 -7.03 -15.97 -9.89
N VAL A 211 -7.64 -16.71 -8.96
CA VAL A 211 -9.01 -17.22 -9.07
C VAL A 211 -9.89 -16.58 -8.02
N ILE A 212 -10.94 -15.89 -8.45
CA ILE A 212 -12.02 -15.42 -7.58
C ILE A 212 -13.04 -16.53 -7.46
N SER A 213 -13.41 -16.87 -6.22
CA SER A 213 -14.38 -17.93 -5.91
C SER A 213 -15.63 -17.34 -5.28
N ASN A 214 -16.81 -17.81 -5.70
CA ASN A 214 -18.07 -17.45 -5.02
C ASN A 214 -18.31 -18.23 -3.70
N ARG A 215 -17.34 -19.05 -3.27
CA ARG A 215 -17.43 -19.82 -2.02
C ARG A 215 -17.42 -18.86 -0.83
N SER A 216 -18.53 -18.77 -0.12
CA SER A 216 -18.65 -17.99 1.12
C SER A 216 -19.70 -18.63 2.04
N SER A 217 -19.49 -18.48 3.35
CA SER A 217 -20.45 -18.89 4.38
C SER A 217 -21.63 -17.90 4.50
N GLU A 218 -21.54 -16.71 3.89
CA GLU A 218 -22.57 -15.68 3.95
C GLU A 218 -23.56 -15.78 2.78
N PRO A 219 -24.82 -16.20 3.02
CA PRO A 219 -25.81 -16.32 1.96
C PRO A 219 -26.34 -14.94 1.50
N GLY A 220 -26.73 -14.85 0.22
CA GLY A 220 -27.39 -13.66 -0.33
C GLY A 220 -26.47 -12.47 -0.54
N ARG A 221 -25.15 -12.69 -0.55
CA ARG A 221 -24.14 -11.72 -0.95
C ARG A 221 -23.66 -12.01 -2.36
N VAL A 222 -22.77 -11.18 -2.87
CA VAL A 222 -22.09 -11.41 -4.15
C VAL A 222 -20.59 -11.21 -4.03
N VAL A 223 -19.85 -11.98 -4.82
CA VAL A 223 -18.44 -11.73 -5.15
C VAL A 223 -18.35 -10.98 -6.48
N ILE A 224 -17.31 -10.18 -6.65
CA ILE A 224 -17.07 -9.32 -7.80
C ILE A 224 -15.78 -9.75 -8.50
N ALA A 225 -15.85 -9.91 -9.82
CA ALA A 225 -14.72 -10.07 -10.71
C ALA A 225 -14.59 -8.79 -11.52
N ASP A 226 -13.47 -8.11 -11.32
CA ASP A 226 -13.13 -6.79 -11.85
C ASP A 226 -11.63 -6.85 -12.25
N MET A 227 -10.72 -6.06 -11.69
CA MET A 227 -9.31 -6.11 -12.07
C MET A 227 -8.37 -6.88 -11.10
N ILE A 228 -7.44 -7.65 -11.68
CA ILE A 228 -6.26 -8.22 -11.01
C ILE A 228 -4.98 -7.68 -11.65
N ARG A 229 -4.03 -7.28 -10.80
CA ARG A 229 -2.73 -6.73 -11.21
C ARG A 229 -1.58 -7.59 -10.67
N PHE A 230 -0.60 -7.88 -11.53
CA PHE A 230 0.66 -8.54 -11.20
C PHE A 230 1.82 -7.57 -11.44
N GLY A 231 2.56 -7.21 -10.38
CA GLY A 231 3.73 -6.34 -10.47
C GLY A 231 3.44 -4.83 -10.43
N ASN A 232 4.52 -4.04 -10.42
CA ASN A 232 4.47 -2.59 -10.16
C ASN A 232 4.62 -1.76 -11.43
N GLY A 233 5.43 -2.24 -12.38
CA GLY A 233 5.64 -1.54 -13.64
C GLY A 233 6.54 -0.30 -13.51
N MET A 234 6.65 0.43 -14.62
CA MET A 234 7.37 1.70 -14.69
C MET A 234 6.44 2.89 -14.47
N GLY A 235 6.97 4.04 -14.06
CA GLY A 235 6.23 5.29 -14.02
C GLY A 235 5.68 5.66 -15.40
N SER A 236 4.36 5.90 -15.46
CA SER A 236 3.63 6.13 -16.72
C SER A 236 2.85 7.44 -16.74
N ILE A 237 2.70 8.12 -15.59
CA ILE A 237 2.04 9.41 -15.50
C ILE A 237 2.92 10.48 -16.17
N ASN A 238 2.31 11.26 -17.07
CA ASN A 238 2.97 12.38 -17.76
C ASN A 238 2.35 13.71 -17.31
N PRO A 239 2.94 14.38 -16.30
CA PRO A 239 2.44 15.67 -15.79
C PRO A 239 2.83 16.88 -16.67
N GLY A 240 3.32 16.67 -17.90
CA GLY A 240 3.59 17.72 -18.89
C GLY A 240 5.02 17.69 -19.47
N PRO A 241 6.08 17.65 -18.65
CA PRO A 241 7.47 17.58 -19.13
C PRO A 241 7.91 16.21 -19.68
N GLY A 242 7.03 15.19 -19.64
CA GLY A 242 7.35 13.80 -19.94
C GLY A 242 7.26 12.90 -18.70
N ILE A 243 7.23 11.59 -18.93
CA ILE A 243 7.28 10.56 -17.87
C ILE A 243 8.62 10.59 -17.12
N SER A 244 8.66 10.07 -15.89
CA SER A 244 9.84 10.10 -15.02
C SER A 244 11.00 9.22 -15.50
N LEU A 245 10.68 8.15 -16.22
CA LEU A 245 11.57 7.01 -16.53
C LEU A 245 12.06 6.24 -15.29
N GLN A 246 11.43 6.43 -14.13
CA GLN A 246 11.71 5.67 -12.91
C GLN A 246 10.76 4.47 -12.78
N SER A 247 11.11 3.53 -11.92
CA SER A 247 10.17 2.49 -11.51
C SER A 247 9.01 3.12 -10.72
N ARG A 248 7.85 2.46 -10.73
CA ARG A 248 6.65 3.06 -10.13
C ARG A 248 6.77 3.18 -8.61
N GLU A 249 7.51 2.29 -7.95
CA GLU A 249 7.79 2.38 -6.52
C GLU A 249 8.68 3.56 -6.14
N ASP A 250 9.53 4.07 -7.04
CA ASP A 250 10.37 5.25 -6.78
C ASP A 250 9.60 6.56 -6.95
N GLU A 251 8.46 6.53 -7.64
CA GLU A 251 7.54 7.68 -7.76
C GLU A 251 6.73 7.91 -6.48
N THR A 252 6.20 9.13 -6.35
CA THR A 252 5.21 9.45 -5.31
C THR A 252 3.99 8.53 -5.41
N GLY A 253 3.42 8.14 -4.26
CA GLY A 253 2.20 7.34 -4.22
C GLY A 253 0.97 8.04 -4.82
N LEU A 254 1.05 9.37 -4.98
CA LEU A 254 0.06 10.13 -5.74
C LEU A 254 -0.13 9.59 -7.16
N TYR A 255 0.96 9.19 -7.83
CA TYR A 255 0.89 8.64 -9.19
C TYR A 255 0.43 7.18 -9.21
N TRP A 256 0.62 6.45 -8.12
CA TRP A 256 0.05 5.11 -7.94
C TRP A 256 -1.48 5.16 -7.87
N VAL A 257 -2.01 6.06 -7.05
CA VAL A 257 -3.46 6.30 -6.95
C VAL A 257 -4.01 6.88 -8.26
N GLN A 258 -3.36 7.91 -8.80
CA GLN A 258 -3.76 8.51 -10.07
C GLN A 258 -3.80 7.48 -11.19
N TRP A 259 -2.80 6.60 -11.29
CA TRP A 259 -2.76 5.57 -12.33
C TRP A 259 -4.03 4.73 -12.33
N HIS A 260 -4.41 4.13 -11.19
CA HIS A 260 -5.59 3.27 -11.22
C HIS A 260 -6.90 4.07 -11.27
N VAL A 261 -6.94 5.33 -10.82
CA VAL A 261 -8.11 6.22 -11.02
C VAL A 261 -8.29 6.55 -12.50
N ASP A 262 -7.21 6.85 -13.22
CA ASP A 262 -7.25 7.13 -14.67
C ASP A 262 -7.72 5.91 -15.48
N HIS A 263 -7.57 4.69 -14.93
CA HIS A 263 -8.03 3.42 -15.51
C HIS A 263 -9.32 2.90 -14.84
N SER A 264 -10.05 3.77 -14.12
CA SER A 264 -11.31 3.44 -13.48
C SER A 264 -12.40 4.42 -13.89
N GLN A 265 -13.65 3.98 -13.82
CA GLN A 265 -14.83 4.82 -14.02
C GLN A 265 -15.39 5.29 -12.67
N GLY A 266 -15.97 6.50 -12.66
CA GLY A 266 -16.80 6.99 -11.56
C GLY A 266 -16.07 7.42 -10.28
N ILE A 267 -14.74 7.47 -10.28
CA ILE A 267 -13.93 8.02 -9.17
C ILE A 267 -13.55 9.46 -9.53
N SER A 268 -13.78 10.39 -8.61
CA SER A 268 -13.43 11.80 -8.81
C SER A 268 -11.99 12.07 -8.39
N ASP A 269 -11.30 12.99 -9.08
CA ASP A 269 -9.98 13.47 -8.62
C ASP A 269 -10.02 14.06 -7.21
N SER A 270 -11.19 14.59 -6.79
CA SER A 270 -11.39 15.13 -5.45
C SER A 270 -11.16 14.12 -4.32
N GLU A 271 -11.26 12.82 -4.61
CA GLU A 271 -11.08 11.75 -3.63
C GLU A 271 -9.62 11.61 -3.16
N TYR A 272 -8.65 12.10 -3.93
CA TYR A 272 -7.23 12.04 -3.54
C TYR A 272 -6.49 13.38 -3.73
N ARG A 273 -7.08 14.34 -4.44
CA ARG A 273 -6.42 15.61 -4.80
C ARG A 273 -7.36 16.80 -4.64
N ALA A 274 -6.88 17.81 -3.91
CA ALA A 274 -7.59 19.09 -3.85
C ALA A 274 -7.48 19.85 -5.19
N ALA A 275 -8.58 20.45 -5.65
CA ALA A 275 -8.60 21.22 -6.88
C ALA A 275 -7.54 22.33 -6.88
N GLY A 276 -6.70 22.38 -7.92
CA GLY A 276 -5.64 23.38 -8.08
C GLY A 276 -4.42 23.19 -7.17
N SER A 277 -4.34 22.09 -6.40
CA SER A 277 -3.13 21.76 -5.63
C SER A 277 -1.99 21.29 -6.54
N SER A 278 -0.76 21.64 -6.19
CA SER A 278 0.44 21.11 -6.85
C SER A 278 0.69 19.68 -6.40
N ASP A 279 1.41 18.90 -7.22
CA ASP A 279 1.79 17.52 -6.89
C ASP A 279 2.55 17.44 -5.56
N ARG A 280 3.40 18.43 -5.27
CA ARG A 280 4.06 18.54 -3.96
C ARG A 280 3.09 18.63 -2.79
N SER A 281 2.04 19.45 -2.90
CA SER A 281 1.03 19.57 -1.85
C SER A 281 0.13 18.34 -1.79
N SER A 282 -0.20 17.75 -2.94
CA SER A 282 -0.98 16.53 -3.03
C SER A 282 -0.22 15.32 -2.46
N ALA A 283 1.09 15.21 -2.68
CA ALA A 283 1.94 14.12 -2.18
C ALA A 283 1.91 13.98 -0.64
N VAL A 284 1.57 15.06 0.08
CA VAL A 284 1.43 15.07 1.55
C VAL A 284 0.00 14.71 2.00
N SER A 285 -1.02 14.91 1.16
CA SER A 285 -2.43 14.81 1.60
C SER A 285 -3.25 13.75 0.87
N PHE A 286 -2.76 13.18 -0.23
CA PHE A 286 -3.50 12.21 -1.02
C PHE A 286 -3.74 10.90 -0.26
N SER A 287 -2.73 10.44 0.50
CA SER A 287 -2.76 9.13 1.14
C SER A 287 -3.89 8.97 2.17
N PRO A 288 -4.08 9.88 3.16
CA PRO A 288 -5.21 9.76 4.08
C PRO A 288 -6.57 9.98 3.40
N ARG A 289 -6.65 10.86 2.39
CA ARG A 289 -7.89 11.10 1.63
C ARG A 289 -8.34 9.84 0.91
N TYR A 290 -7.40 9.21 0.21
CA TYR A 290 -7.73 8.03 -0.56
C TYR A 290 -7.94 6.79 0.33
N ALA A 291 -7.22 6.69 1.45
CA ALA A 291 -7.53 5.69 2.48
C ALA A 291 -8.95 5.84 3.02
N GLU A 292 -9.42 7.07 3.27
CA GLU A 292 -10.79 7.35 3.68
C GLU A 292 -11.79 6.97 2.58
N TYR A 293 -11.55 7.37 1.33
CA TYR A 293 -12.40 6.99 0.20
C TYR A 293 -12.51 5.46 -0.01
N MET A 294 -11.40 4.74 0.18
CA MET A 294 -11.36 3.29 0.07
C MET A 294 -12.02 2.59 1.27
N ASN A 295 -12.05 3.26 2.42
CA ASN A 295 -12.68 2.77 3.64
C ASN A 295 -14.20 2.94 3.57
N ARG A 296 -14.92 1.91 3.96
CA ARG A 296 -16.38 2.00 4.15
C ARG A 296 -16.69 1.92 5.65
N GLU A 297 -16.62 3.06 6.34
CA GLU A 297 -16.86 3.17 7.78
C GLU A 297 -18.21 2.60 8.24
N ALA A 298 -19.21 2.57 7.35
CA ALA A 298 -20.52 1.99 7.63
C ALA A 298 -20.49 0.47 7.89
N ASP A 299 -19.35 -0.21 7.73
CA ASP A 299 -19.15 -1.61 8.10
C ASP A 299 -17.90 -1.81 8.98
N GLY A 300 -18.15 -2.35 10.17
CA GLY A 300 -17.17 -2.54 11.26
C GLY A 300 -17.03 -1.31 12.17
N ALA A 301 -15.98 -1.28 12.98
CA ALA A 301 -15.66 -0.22 13.93
C ALA A 301 -14.35 0.48 13.58
N LEU A 302 -14.14 1.69 14.12
CA LEU A 302 -12.89 2.46 13.99
C LEU A 302 -11.66 1.62 14.33
N SER A 303 -11.74 0.78 15.37
CA SER A 303 -10.63 -0.09 15.79
C SER A 303 -10.34 -1.29 14.87
N ASP A 304 -11.04 -1.41 13.74
CA ASP A 304 -10.71 -2.40 12.71
C ASP A 304 -9.78 -1.85 11.65
N ARG A 305 -9.48 -0.54 11.67
CA ARG A 305 -8.67 0.11 10.64
C ARG A 305 -7.63 1.06 11.24
N VAL A 306 -6.43 1.03 10.67
CA VAL A 306 -5.32 1.92 11.05
C VAL A 306 -4.56 2.37 9.80
N PHE A 307 -3.99 3.56 9.86
CA PHE A 307 -3.10 4.10 8.84
C PHE A 307 -1.70 4.31 9.44
N VAL A 308 -0.68 3.76 8.79
CA VAL A 308 0.72 3.93 9.19
C VAL A 308 1.52 4.36 7.98
N SER A 309 2.22 5.48 8.11
CA SER A 309 3.15 5.95 7.09
C SER A 309 4.58 5.93 7.57
N PHE A 310 5.52 5.71 6.66
CA PHE A 310 6.95 5.64 6.95
C PHE A 310 7.68 6.82 6.34
N HIS A 311 8.50 7.47 7.16
CA HIS A 311 9.37 8.58 6.82
C HIS A 311 10.71 8.44 7.55
N SER A 312 11.64 9.35 7.29
CA SER A 312 12.71 9.66 8.24
C SER A 312 12.74 11.16 8.53
N ASN A 313 13.11 11.52 9.76
CA ASN A 313 13.15 12.90 10.18
C ASN A 313 14.43 13.60 9.70
N GLY A 314 14.42 14.93 9.72
CA GLY A 314 15.60 15.77 9.60
C GLY A 314 15.38 17.05 10.39
N VAL A 315 16.45 17.75 10.77
CA VAL A 315 16.58 18.92 11.67
C VAL A 315 17.45 18.66 12.92
N GLY A 316 18.38 17.69 12.84
CA GLY A 316 19.39 17.48 13.87
C GLY A 316 18.87 16.75 15.11
N GLY A 317 18.67 15.45 14.98
CA GLY A 317 18.32 14.51 16.05
C GLY A 317 18.76 13.09 15.68
N ARG A 318 18.36 12.09 16.48
CA ARG A 318 18.59 10.67 16.21
C ARG A 318 17.44 9.82 16.75
N GLY A 319 17.28 8.60 16.24
CA GLY A 319 16.30 7.62 16.69
C GLY A 319 14.88 7.92 16.19
N VAL A 320 13.94 7.04 16.58
CA VAL A 320 12.55 7.07 16.08
C VAL A 320 11.72 8.20 16.68
N LEU A 321 10.81 8.76 15.87
CA LEU A 321 9.69 9.58 16.32
C LEU A 321 8.40 9.18 15.60
N ALA A 322 7.37 8.88 16.36
CA ALA A 322 6.02 8.69 15.83
C ALA A 322 5.20 9.99 15.94
N LEU A 323 4.69 10.47 14.81
CA LEU A 323 4.02 11.76 14.71
C LEU A 323 2.53 11.67 15.07
N TYR A 324 2.04 12.71 15.71
CA TYR A 324 0.60 12.93 15.93
C TYR A 324 0.28 14.43 15.79
N ASN A 325 -1.00 14.72 15.56
CA ASN A 325 -1.54 16.08 15.46
C ASN A 325 -2.28 16.49 16.75
N GLY A 326 -2.63 17.77 16.86
CA GLY A 326 -3.61 18.25 17.85
C GLY A 326 -3.13 19.34 18.81
N ASN A 327 -1.84 19.66 18.82
CA ASN A 327 -1.30 20.71 19.70
C ASN A 327 -1.62 22.14 19.21
N GLY A 328 -1.69 22.36 17.89
CA GLY A 328 -2.16 23.62 17.32
C GLY A 328 -3.67 23.64 17.11
N THR A 329 -4.20 22.56 16.53
CA THR A 329 -5.60 22.39 16.12
C THR A 329 -6.12 21.04 16.61
N PRO A 330 -6.77 20.97 17.78
CA PRO A 330 -7.21 19.70 18.37
C PRO A 330 -8.10 18.83 17.47
N SER A 331 -8.89 19.45 16.59
CA SER A 331 -9.76 18.72 15.66
C SER A 331 -9.02 18.01 14.52
N SER A 332 -7.72 18.27 14.34
CA SER A 332 -6.88 17.61 13.33
C SER A 332 -6.30 16.27 13.80
N ALA A 333 -6.45 15.94 15.08
CA ALA A 333 -6.10 14.64 15.62
C ALA A 333 -7.22 13.62 15.40
N THR A 334 -6.87 12.39 15.03
CA THR A 334 -7.81 11.25 15.04
C THR A 334 -8.06 10.79 16.49
N PRO A 335 -9.16 10.05 16.78
CA PRO A 335 -9.62 9.81 18.14
C PRO A 335 -8.59 9.20 19.11
N ASN A 336 -7.75 8.27 18.67
CA ASN A 336 -6.70 7.63 19.45
C ASN A 336 -5.30 7.84 18.84
N GLN A 337 -5.09 8.94 18.11
CA GLN A 337 -3.86 9.19 17.37
C GLN A 337 -2.60 9.12 18.23
N TYR A 338 -2.62 9.81 19.37
CA TYR A 338 -1.50 9.81 20.30
C TYR A 338 -1.20 8.42 20.87
N LEU A 339 -2.24 7.62 21.14
CA LEU A 339 -2.05 6.25 21.63
C LEU A 339 -1.37 5.39 20.57
N LEU A 340 -1.81 5.48 19.31
CA LEU A 340 -1.21 4.76 18.20
C LEU A 340 0.26 5.18 18.00
N ALA A 341 0.52 6.49 17.90
CA ALA A 341 1.86 7.04 17.77
C ALA A 341 2.76 6.61 18.93
N LYS A 342 2.30 6.78 20.17
CA LYS A 342 3.09 6.43 21.36
C LYS A 342 3.42 4.95 21.43
N THR A 343 2.47 4.09 21.06
CA THR A 343 2.69 2.63 21.05
C THR A 343 3.74 2.27 20.02
N LEU A 344 3.53 2.65 18.75
CA LEU A 344 4.47 2.30 17.67
C LEU A 344 5.86 2.90 17.88
N GLY A 345 5.96 4.18 18.26
CA GLY A 345 7.24 4.82 18.52
C GLY A 345 7.99 4.21 19.70
N GLN A 346 7.29 3.76 20.74
CA GLN A 346 7.93 3.08 21.88
C GLN A 346 8.42 1.68 21.51
N GLU A 347 7.61 0.87 20.83
CA GLU A 347 8.00 -0.49 20.43
C GLU A 347 9.22 -0.45 19.49
N VAL A 348 9.20 0.43 18.48
CA VAL A 348 10.36 0.59 17.57
C VAL A 348 11.61 1.02 18.34
N ASN A 349 11.50 1.97 19.28
CA ASN A 349 12.64 2.40 20.08
C ASN A 349 13.20 1.23 20.90
N ASP A 350 12.34 0.57 21.66
CA ASP A 350 12.75 -0.44 22.64
C ASP A 350 13.35 -1.67 21.93
N ASP A 351 12.75 -2.11 20.83
CA ASP A 351 13.25 -3.23 20.03
C ASP A 351 14.60 -2.92 19.39
N LEU A 352 14.79 -1.73 18.80
CA LEU A 352 16.05 -1.37 18.16
C LEU A 352 17.16 -1.06 19.17
N VAL A 353 16.83 -0.48 20.33
CA VAL A 353 17.77 -0.34 21.45
C VAL A 353 18.22 -1.71 21.93
N SER A 354 17.29 -2.66 22.11
CA SER A 354 17.62 -4.02 22.56
C SER A 354 18.54 -4.77 21.59
N GLN A 355 18.48 -4.43 20.30
CA GLN A 355 19.26 -5.02 19.22
C GLN A 355 20.54 -4.24 18.89
N SER A 356 20.88 -3.17 19.62
CA SER A 356 22.04 -2.31 19.30
C SER A 356 23.38 -3.02 19.13
N SER A 357 23.54 -4.24 19.66
CA SER A 357 24.77 -5.03 19.50
C SER A 357 24.94 -5.70 18.14
N VAL A 358 23.88 -5.81 17.33
CA VAL A 358 23.94 -6.44 15.99
C VAL A 358 24.11 -5.41 14.87
N PHE A 359 23.84 -4.14 15.15
CA PHE A 359 23.95 -3.05 14.18
C PHE A 359 25.37 -2.50 14.09
N GLU A 360 25.72 -1.92 12.94
CA GLU A 360 26.99 -1.21 12.74
C GLU A 360 27.17 -0.01 13.68
N HIS A 361 26.06 0.59 14.11
CA HIS A 361 25.98 1.66 15.07
C HIS A 361 24.93 1.36 16.13
N ALA A 362 25.24 1.64 17.39
CA ALA A 362 24.23 1.51 18.44
C ALA A 362 23.05 2.46 18.14
N TRP A 363 21.84 1.92 18.31
CA TRP A 363 20.62 2.70 18.13
C TRP A 363 20.54 3.81 19.19
N HIS A 364 19.96 4.95 18.82
CA HIS A 364 19.76 6.05 19.76
C HIS A 364 18.52 5.78 20.62
N ASP A 365 18.71 5.64 21.93
CA ASP A 365 17.61 5.46 22.88
C ASP A 365 16.91 6.80 23.17
N GLN A 366 15.70 6.95 22.63
CA GLN A 366 14.81 8.09 22.89
C GLN A 366 14.13 8.01 24.28
N GLY A 367 14.34 6.92 25.01
CA GLY A 367 13.67 6.62 26.27
C GLY A 367 12.15 6.64 26.10
N GLN A 368 11.50 7.65 26.68
CA GLN A 368 10.05 7.83 26.60
C GLN A 368 9.64 8.95 25.63
N SER A 369 10.59 9.64 25.00
CA SER A 369 10.35 10.78 24.10
C SER A 369 10.28 10.33 22.64
N THR A 370 9.44 9.33 22.38
CA THR A 370 9.31 8.65 21.07
C THR A 370 8.21 9.22 20.19
N THR A 371 7.62 10.35 20.56
CA THR A 371 6.55 11.00 19.80
C THR A 371 6.86 12.45 19.55
N LEU A 372 6.32 12.98 18.46
CA LEU A 372 6.44 14.38 18.10
C LEU A 372 5.09 14.93 17.61
N ASP A 373 4.70 16.05 18.17
CA ASP A 373 3.75 16.97 17.55
C ASP A 373 4.40 18.33 17.37
N ARG A 374 3.71 19.22 16.65
CA ARG A 374 4.20 20.57 16.40
C ARG A 374 3.11 21.58 16.69
N THR A 375 3.54 22.76 17.16
CA THR A 375 2.63 23.88 17.41
C THR A 375 2.47 24.80 16.20
N ASP A 376 3.36 24.68 15.21
CA ASP A 376 3.40 25.53 14.03
C ASP A 376 2.77 24.90 12.78
N ILE A 377 2.57 23.58 12.76
CA ILE A 377 1.94 22.83 11.67
C ILE A 377 1.14 21.64 12.20
N GLU A 378 0.15 21.19 11.42
CA GLU A 378 -0.45 19.87 11.54
C GLU A 378 -0.02 19.04 10.31
N PHE A 379 0.42 17.81 10.53
CA PHE A 379 0.91 16.92 9.49
C PHE A 379 -0.26 16.47 8.59
N GLY A 380 -0.20 16.82 7.30
CA GLY A 380 -1.30 16.60 6.35
C GLY A 380 -1.65 15.13 6.14
N GLU A 381 -0.65 14.26 6.18
CA GLU A 381 -0.81 12.82 5.93
C GLU A 381 -1.56 12.08 7.05
N ILE A 382 -1.65 12.68 8.24
CA ILE A 382 -2.34 12.11 9.40
C ILE A 382 -3.42 13.07 9.91
N ASN A 383 -3.93 13.93 9.03
CA ASN A 383 -4.84 14.99 9.40
C ASN A 383 -6.30 14.51 9.39
N ASN A 384 -6.98 14.66 10.53
CA ASN A 384 -8.37 14.27 10.69
C ASN A 384 -9.36 15.11 9.85
N SER A 385 -8.93 16.26 9.29
CA SER A 385 -9.71 16.96 8.28
C SER A 385 -9.83 16.21 6.94
N TYR A 386 -9.08 15.12 6.77
CA TYR A 386 -9.18 14.19 5.64
C TYR A 386 -9.71 12.81 6.07
N VAL A 387 -9.36 12.36 7.28
CA VAL A 387 -9.70 11.02 7.80
C VAL A 387 -11.10 10.96 8.42
N HIS A 388 -11.68 12.09 8.84
CA HIS A 388 -13.05 12.20 9.36
C HIS A 388 -13.41 11.25 10.52
N ASN A 389 -12.45 10.91 11.39
CA ASN A 389 -12.55 9.92 12.47
C ASN A 389 -12.86 8.48 11.99
N GLU A 390 -12.52 8.12 10.76
CA GLU A 390 -12.78 6.77 10.26
C GLU A 390 -11.73 5.74 10.70
N PHE A 391 -10.49 6.17 10.95
CA PHE A 391 -9.37 5.39 11.51
C PHE A 391 -8.43 6.28 12.30
N ASP A 392 -7.52 5.64 13.05
CA ASP A 392 -6.35 6.30 13.61
C ASP A 392 -5.15 6.23 12.67
N ALA A 393 -4.40 7.34 12.59
CA ALA A 393 -3.31 7.51 11.63
C ALA A 393 -2.03 8.06 12.29
N THR A 394 -0.86 7.49 12.00
CA THR A 394 0.43 8.04 12.43
C THR A 394 1.48 7.94 11.33
N ILE A 395 2.50 8.79 11.41
CA ILE A 395 3.74 8.65 10.65
C ILE A 395 4.79 8.14 11.62
N VAL A 396 5.51 7.09 11.26
CA VAL A 396 6.71 6.64 11.95
C VAL A 396 7.91 7.21 11.18
N GLU A 397 8.53 8.25 11.73
CA GLU A 397 9.84 8.70 11.29
C GLU A 397 10.89 7.80 11.96
N VAL A 398 11.35 6.77 11.25
CA VAL A 398 12.10 5.65 11.86
C VAL A 398 13.45 6.08 12.42
N ALA A 399 14.13 7.01 11.74
CA ALA A 399 15.39 7.60 12.19
C ALA A 399 15.59 8.98 11.54
N TYR A 400 16.78 9.55 11.65
CA TYR A 400 17.11 10.85 11.03
C TYR A 400 18.00 10.70 9.80
N HIS A 401 17.54 11.12 8.62
CA HIS A 401 18.35 11.08 7.38
C HIS A 401 19.46 12.14 7.34
N ASP A 402 19.41 13.14 8.23
CA ASP A 402 20.43 14.19 8.35
C ASP A 402 21.40 13.97 9.52
N ASP A 403 21.29 12.84 10.22
CA ASP A 403 22.34 12.30 11.08
C ASP A 403 23.11 11.18 10.37
N ARG A 404 24.43 11.17 10.55
CA ARG A 404 25.30 10.24 9.84
C ARG A 404 25.06 8.78 10.25
N PHE A 405 24.93 8.50 11.55
CA PHE A 405 24.84 7.13 12.04
C PHE A 405 23.46 6.54 11.76
N ASP A 406 22.41 7.33 11.88
CA ASP A 406 21.06 6.90 11.52
C ASP A 406 20.93 6.66 10.01
N ALA A 407 21.53 7.51 9.17
CA ALA A 407 21.57 7.31 7.73
C ALA A 407 22.43 6.11 7.30
N GLU A 408 23.51 5.81 8.03
CA GLU A 408 24.28 4.57 7.85
C GLU A 408 23.36 3.36 8.18
N LEU A 409 22.68 3.36 9.33
CA LEU A 409 21.76 2.29 9.74
C LEU A 409 20.57 2.06 8.79
N MET A 410 19.94 3.13 8.30
CA MET A 410 18.79 3.02 7.39
C MET A 410 19.15 2.51 5.99
N ARG A 411 20.43 2.46 5.64
CA ARG A 411 20.89 1.88 4.37
C ARG A 411 21.25 0.40 4.48
N ASP A 412 21.33 -0.13 5.70
CA ASP A 412 21.58 -1.55 5.96
C ASP A 412 20.26 -2.33 5.76
N PRO A 413 20.20 -3.31 4.83
CA PRO A 413 18.97 -4.01 4.44
C PRO A 413 18.35 -4.94 5.50
#